data_AF-A0AA88VXG6-F1
#
_entry.id   AF-A0AA88VXG6-F1
#
_cell.length_a   1.000
_cell.length_b   1.000
_cell.length_c   1.000
_cell.angle_alpha   90.00
_cell.angle_beta   90.00
_cell.angle_gamma   90.00
#
_symmetry.space_group_name_H-M   'P 1'
#
loop_
_entity.id
_entity.type
_entity.pdbx_description
1 polymer ?
#
loop_
_entity_poly.entity_id
_entity_poly.type
_entity_poly.pdbx_seq_one_letter_code
_entity_poly.pdbx_strand_id
1 'polypeptide(L)'
;MKEEELNRCQIQNWYPQFKSISMKTLIHELPESFVQYLLDDSGPLILLHSILNNDAFPNKIHNPDEEEDFVVAEASDDESEQPSAPPAFPELELRIAESIEFLGGAVFPKLNWSAPKDSAWISSTGSLRCTSFSEIVTRMVSIVRVSWDDHGERQEREEKI
;
A
#
# COMPACT_ATOMS: atom_id res chain seq x y z
N MET A 1 13.68 22.35 -11.58
CA MET A 1 12.57 21.76 -12.36
C MET A 1 11.35 22.63 -12.17
N LYS A 2 10.63 22.99 -13.23
CA LYS A 2 9.40 23.80 -13.11
C LYS A 2 8.21 22.90 -12.75
N GLU A 3 7.27 23.42 -11.97
CA GLU A 3 6.06 22.67 -11.58
C GLU A 3 5.27 22.15 -12.79
N GLU A 4 5.15 22.96 -13.83
CA GLU A 4 4.51 22.58 -15.10
C GLU A 4 5.16 21.35 -15.76
N GLU A 5 6.48 21.22 -15.67
CA GLU A 5 7.20 20.07 -16.22
C GLU A 5 6.88 18.80 -15.42
N LEU A 6 6.79 18.91 -14.11
CA LEU A 6 6.47 17.81 -13.21
C LEU A 6 5.02 17.34 -13.39
N ASN A 7 4.09 18.27 -13.56
CA ASN A 7 2.68 17.96 -13.85
C ASN A 7 2.54 17.22 -15.18
N ARG A 8 3.26 17.64 -16.24
CA ARG A 8 3.25 16.92 -17.54
C ARG A 8 3.75 15.47 -17.44
N CYS A 9 4.60 15.17 -16.47
CA CYS A 9 5.15 13.83 -16.25
C CYS A 9 4.25 12.91 -15.41
N GLN A 10 3.10 13.39 -14.91
CA GLN A 10 2.12 12.55 -14.22
C GLN A 10 1.47 11.54 -15.18
N ILE A 11 1.26 10.31 -14.71
CA ILE A 11 0.73 9.21 -15.54
C ILE A 11 -0.61 9.54 -16.21
N GLN A 12 -1.51 10.22 -15.52
CA GLN A 12 -2.80 10.68 -16.04
C GLN A 12 -2.66 11.58 -17.28
N ASN A 13 -1.56 12.33 -17.40
CA ASN A 13 -1.36 13.28 -18.48
C ASN A 13 -0.73 12.63 -19.72
N TRP A 14 0.26 11.76 -19.54
CA TRP A 14 0.96 11.16 -20.69
C TRP A 14 0.36 9.81 -21.14
N TYR A 15 -0.24 9.02 -20.25
CA TYR A 15 -0.73 7.67 -20.59
C TYR A 15 -1.79 7.67 -21.69
N PRO A 16 -2.79 8.58 -21.73
CA PRO A 16 -3.77 8.61 -22.81
C PRO A 16 -3.14 8.77 -24.21
N GLN A 17 -2.04 9.53 -24.30
CA GLN A 17 -1.35 9.78 -25.57
C GLN A 17 -0.49 8.60 -26.01
N PHE A 18 0.12 7.89 -25.06
CA PHE A 18 1.05 6.79 -25.33
C PHE A 18 0.45 5.40 -25.04
N LYS A 19 -0.88 5.30 -24.93
CA LYS A 19 -1.58 4.05 -24.58
C LYS A 19 -1.26 2.88 -25.51
N SER A 20 -1.05 3.15 -26.81
CA SER A 20 -0.73 2.12 -27.80
C SER A 20 0.70 1.56 -27.70
N ILE A 21 1.62 2.29 -27.07
CA ILE A 21 3.04 1.94 -26.96
C ILE A 21 3.49 1.70 -25.50
N SER A 22 2.54 1.69 -24.57
CA SER A 22 2.80 1.49 -23.14
C SER A 22 2.06 0.26 -22.63
N MET A 23 2.42 -0.18 -21.41
CA MET A 23 1.72 -1.27 -20.75
C MET A 23 0.28 -0.88 -20.43
N LYS A 24 -0.64 -1.84 -20.60
CA LYS A 24 -2.06 -1.65 -20.25
C LYS A 24 -2.16 -1.29 -18.77
N THR A 25 -2.67 -0.09 -18.51
CA THR A 25 -2.75 0.53 -17.19
C THR A 25 -4.16 1.01 -16.93
N LEU A 26 -4.62 0.84 -15.69
CA LEU A 26 -5.84 1.45 -15.15
C LEU A 26 -5.44 2.45 -14.05
N ILE A 27 -6.10 3.59 -14.03
CA ILE A 27 -5.83 4.68 -13.07
C ILE A 27 -7.01 4.76 -12.11
N HIS A 28 -6.72 4.76 -10.81
CA HIS A 28 -7.70 4.90 -9.74
C HIS A 28 -7.35 6.11 -8.90
N GLU A 29 -8.34 6.97 -8.69
CA GLU A 29 -8.24 8.02 -7.66
C GLU A 29 -8.25 7.35 -6.28
N LEU A 30 -7.27 7.70 -5.45
CA LEU A 30 -7.16 7.15 -4.10
C LEU A 30 -8.05 7.96 -3.15
N PRO A 31 -8.88 7.30 -2.32
CA PRO A 31 -9.63 7.97 -1.27
C PRO A 31 -8.67 8.69 -0.31
N GLU A 32 -9.03 9.89 0.14
CA GLU A 32 -8.25 10.69 1.09
C GLU A 32 -7.88 9.90 2.36
N SER A 33 -8.82 9.09 2.87
CA SER A 33 -8.57 8.22 4.03
C SER A 33 -7.51 7.15 3.76
N PHE A 34 -7.39 6.67 2.52
CA PHE A 34 -6.33 5.74 2.12
C PHE A 34 -4.99 6.44 2.02
N VAL A 35 -4.97 7.67 1.51
CA VAL A 35 -3.76 8.51 1.46
C VAL A 35 -3.23 8.76 2.87
N GLN A 36 -4.10 9.17 3.79
CA GLN A 36 -3.74 9.37 5.20
C GLN A 36 -3.18 8.09 5.83
N TYR A 37 -3.78 6.93 5.52
CA TYR A 37 -3.26 5.64 5.95
C TYR A 37 -1.86 5.33 5.40
N LEU A 38 -1.57 5.67 4.13
CA LEU A 38 -0.23 5.47 3.56
C LEU A 38 0.82 6.41 4.19
N LEU A 39 0.40 7.61 4.58
CA LEU A 39 1.26 8.66 5.13
C LEU A 39 1.47 8.54 6.64
N ASP A 40 0.64 7.76 7.35
CA ASP A 40 0.81 7.56 8.78
C ASP A 40 2.08 6.76 9.05
N ASP A 41 3.10 7.43 9.59
CA ASP A 41 4.38 6.85 10.01
C ASP A 41 4.52 6.80 11.54
N SER A 42 3.44 7.12 12.27
CA SER A 42 3.46 7.27 13.73
C SER A 42 3.58 5.95 14.48
N GLY A 43 3.52 4.81 13.78
CA GLY A 43 3.46 3.49 14.40
C GLY A 43 3.72 2.30 13.47
N PRO A 44 3.69 1.08 14.04
CA PRO A 44 3.85 -0.15 13.27
C PRO A 44 2.79 -0.26 12.19
N LEU A 45 3.15 -0.90 11.06
CA LEU A 45 2.23 -1.13 9.96
C LEU A 45 1.03 -1.97 10.43
N ILE A 46 -0.14 -1.33 10.52
CA ILE A 46 -1.39 -2.03 10.80
C ILE A 46 -1.83 -2.72 9.50
N LEU A 47 -1.92 -4.05 9.53
CA LEU A 47 -2.39 -4.80 8.38
C LEU A 47 -3.85 -4.48 8.08
N LEU A 48 -4.14 -4.31 6.80
CA LEU A 48 -5.49 -4.06 6.33
C LEU A 48 -6.36 -5.29 6.55
N HIS A 49 -7.61 -5.10 6.98
CA HIS A 49 -8.59 -6.18 6.95
C HIS A 49 -9.16 -6.31 5.53
N SER A 50 -8.80 -7.39 4.82
CA SER A 50 -9.33 -7.71 3.50
C SER A 50 -10.74 -8.28 3.62
N ILE A 51 -11.72 -7.67 2.95
CA ILE A 51 -13.08 -8.24 2.87
C ILE A 51 -13.15 -9.45 1.92
N LEU A 52 -12.15 -9.61 1.05
CA LEU A 52 -12.00 -10.76 0.15
C LEU A 52 -11.23 -11.93 0.79
N ASN A 53 -10.79 -11.79 2.05
CA ASN A 53 -9.98 -12.77 2.77
C ASN A 53 -8.73 -13.21 1.98
N ASN A 54 -8.13 -12.26 1.26
CA ASN A 54 -7.03 -12.51 0.33
C ASN A 54 -5.70 -11.96 0.89
N ASP A 55 -5.51 -12.17 2.18
CA ASP A 55 -4.40 -11.61 2.94
C ASP A 55 -3.05 -12.10 2.41
N ALA A 56 -2.13 -11.15 2.24
CA ALA A 56 -0.79 -11.39 1.70
C ALA A 56 0.11 -12.17 2.68
N PHE A 57 -0.31 -12.27 3.95
CA PHE A 57 0.39 -13.04 4.97
C PHE A 57 -0.32 -14.38 5.17
N PRO A 58 0.44 -15.48 5.40
CA PRO A 58 -0.20 -16.73 5.77
C PRO A 58 -1.08 -16.47 6.98
N ASN A 59 -2.35 -16.84 6.90
CA ASN A 59 -3.23 -16.90 8.06
C ASN A 59 -2.43 -17.54 9.19
N LYS A 60 -2.22 -16.80 10.27
CA LYS A 60 -1.62 -17.34 11.49
C LYS A 60 -2.45 -18.58 11.78
N ILE A 61 -1.84 -19.76 11.63
CA ILE A 61 -2.50 -21.03 11.91
C ILE A 61 -2.90 -20.88 13.37
N HIS A 62 -4.19 -20.65 13.60
CA HIS A 62 -4.74 -20.68 14.93
C HIS A 62 -4.74 -22.15 15.31
N ASN A 63 -3.60 -22.63 15.82
CA ASN A 63 -3.53 -23.87 16.56
C ASN A 63 -4.21 -23.57 17.91
N PRO A 64 -5.39 -24.15 18.20
CA PRO A 64 -6.06 -23.94 19.48
C PRO A 64 -5.36 -24.64 20.66
N ASP A 65 -4.19 -25.28 20.44
CA ASP A 65 -3.50 -26.13 21.42
C ASP A 65 -2.13 -25.58 21.89
N GLU A 66 -1.81 -24.31 21.64
CA GLU A 66 -0.57 -23.68 22.15
C GLU A 66 -0.88 -22.43 22.98
N GLU A 67 -1.72 -22.59 24.02
CA GLU A 67 -1.74 -21.71 25.17
C GLU A 67 -0.77 -22.25 26.22
N GLU A 68 0.50 -21.86 26.16
CA GLU A 68 1.35 -21.70 27.36
C GLU A 68 2.73 -21.16 26.96
N ASP A 69 3.14 -20.10 27.68
CA ASP A 69 4.50 -19.61 27.83
C ASP A 69 4.99 -18.51 26.86
N PHE A 70 4.48 -17.29 27.06
CA PHE A 70 5.37 -16.13 27.21
C PHE A 70 4.72 -15.08 28.13
N VAL A 71 4.72 -15.37 29.43
CA VAL A 71 4.32 -14.40 30.45
C VAL A 71 5.53 -13.51 30.73
N VAL A 72 5.53 -12.28 30.22
CA VAL A 72 6.40 -11.21 30.73
C VAL A 72 5.51 -10.25 31.52
N ALA A 73 5.29 -10.61 32.78
CA ALA A 73 4.79 -9.72 33.84
C ALA A 73 5.99 -8.98 34.45
N GLU A 74 6.01 -7.71 34.83
CA GLU A 74 5.08 -6.57 34.92
C GLU A 74 5.99 -5.34 35.22
N ALA A 75 5.61 -4.12 34.84
CA ALA A 75 5.54 -2.97 35.76
C ALA A 75 5.18 -1.62 35.07
N SER A 76 3.98 -1.15 35.40
CA SER A 76 3.62 0.24 35.73
C SER A 76 3.10 1.18 34.62
N ASP A 77 1.76 1.25 34.58
CA ASP A 77 0.92 2.46 34.68
C ASP A 77 1.12 3.59 33.66
N ASP A 78 0.37 3.54 32.55
CA ASP A 78 -0.42 4.69 32.06
C ASP A 78 -1.49 4.23 31.04
N GLU A 79 -2.58 4.99 30.97
CA GLU A 79 -3.90 4.76 30.35
C GLU A 79 -3.98 3.92 29.05
N SER A 80 -5.00 3.07 29.02
CA SER A 80 -5.39 2.14 27.97
C SER A 80 -5.65 2.75 26.59
N GLU A 81 -4.77 2.50 25.62
CA GLU A 81 -5.13 2.50 24.20
C GLU A 81 -5.67 1.11 23.81
N GLN A 82 -6.98 1.01 23.59
CA GLN A 82 -7.58 -0.13 22.93
C GLN A 82 -6.90 -0.34 21.56
N PRO A 83 -6.53 -1.56 21.14
CA PRO A 83 -6.01 -1.77 19.80
C PRO A 83 -7.08 -1.31 18.79
N SER A 84 -6.75 -0.27 18.01
CA SER A 84 -7.64 0.25 16.98
C SER A 84 -7.99 -0.86 16.00
N ALA A 85 -9.25 -0.93 15.59
CA ALA A 85 -9.68 -1.91 14.59
C ALA A 85 -8.84 -1.72 13.30
N PRO A 86 -8.43 -2.80 12.63
CA PRO A 86 -7.64 -2.69 11.41
C PRO A 86 -8.39 -1.86 10.37
N PRO A 87 -7.71 -0.90 9.70
CA PRO A 87 -8.34 -0.10 8.67
C PRO A 87 -8.80 -1.01 7.53
N ALA A 88 -9.90 -0.63 6.86
CA ALA A 88 -10.47 -1.35 5.75
C ALA A 88 -10.94 -0.36 4.66
N PHE A 89 -10.73 -0.73 3.40
CA PHE A 89 -11.10 0.09 2.23
C PHE A 89 -11.90 -0.74 1.23
N PRO A 90 -13.11 -1.20 1.58
CA PRO A 90 -13.84 -2.21 0.81
C PRO A 90 -14.14 -1.78 -0.64
N GLU A 91 -14.49 -0.51 -0.85
CA GLU A 91 -14.76 0.00 -2.20
C GLU A 91 -13.49 0.05 -3.07
N LEU A 92 -12.36 0.46 -2.49
CA LEU A 92 -11.07 0.49 -3.18
C LEU A 92 -10.59 -0.94 -3.47
N GLU A 93 -10.74 -1.84 -2.50
CA GLU A 93 -10.40 -3.26 -2.61
C GLU A 93 -11.15 -3.93 -3.77
N LEU A 94 -12.46 -3.71 -3.88
CA LEU A 94 -13.27 -4.25 -4.99
C LEU A 94 -12.83 -3.69 -6.34
N ARG A 95 -12.66 -2.36 -6.45
CA ARG A 95 -12.20 -1.73 -7.71
C ARG A 95 -10.83 -2.23 -8.16
N ILE A 96 -9.93 -2.46 -7.22
CA ILE A 96 -8.59 -3.00 -7.51
C ILE A 96 -8.67 -4.48 -7.86
N ALA A 97 -9.47 -5.29 -7.17
CA ALA A 97 -9.67 -6.70 -7.49
C ALA A 97 -10.19 -6.89 -8.93
N GLU A 98 -11.21 -6.13 -9.33
CA GLU A 98 -11.74 -6.12 -10.70
C GLU A 98 -10.67 -5.69 -11.72
N SER A 99 -9.83 -4.72 -11.35
CA SER A 99 -8.74 -4.23 -12.20
C SER A 99 -7.64 -5.27 -12.39
N ILE A 100 -7.29 -6.01 -11.34
CA ILE A 100 -6.32 -7.10 -11.39
C ILE A 100 -6.82 -8.15 -12.38
N GLU A 101 -8.07 -8.57 -12.27
CA GLU A 101 -8.68 -9.54 -13.19
C GLU A 101 -8.66 -9.02 -14.64
N PHE A 102 -9.12 -7.78 -14.86
CA PHE A 102 -9.16 -7.15 -16.19
C PHE A 102 -7.77 -6.98 -16.86
N LEU A 103 -6.72 -6.83 -16.05
CA LEU A 103 -5.33 -6.69 -16.51
C LEU A 103 -4.61 -8.04 -16.67
N GLY A 104 -5.28 -9.16 -16.40
CA GLY A 104 -4.73 -10.51 -16.64
C GLY A 104 -4.24 -11.22 -15.37
N GLY A 105 -4.74 -10.83 -14.19
CA GLY A 105 -4.50 -11.50 -12.91
C GLY A 105 -3.16 -11.17 -12.24
N ALA A 106 -2.36 -10.27 -12.82
CA ALA A 106 -1.06 -9.86 -12.30
C ALA A 106 -0.76 -8.42 -12.69
N VAL A 107 -0.48 -7.58 -11.71
CA VAL A 107 -0.25 -6.13 -11.91
C VAL A 107 0.97 -5.68 -11.11
N PHE A 108 1.37 -4.42 -11.26
CA PHE A 108 2.25 -3.75 -10.31
C PHE A 108 1.67 -2.35 -10.04
N PRO A 109 1.61 -1.89 -8.79
CA PRO A 109 1.08 -0.56 -8.49
C PRO A 109 2.09 0.53 -8.83
N LYS A 110 1.59 1.73 -9.13
CA LYS A 110 2.39 2.93 -9.40
C LYS A 110 1.58 4.15 -8.97
N LEU A 111 2.24 5.10 -8.30
CA LEU A 111 1.71 6.43 -8.02
C LEU A 111 1.91 7.36 -9.22
N ASN A 112 1.46 8.61 -9.13
CA ASN A 112 1.47 9.58 -10.23
C ASN A 112 2.82 9.67 -10.96
N TRP A 113 3.94 9.59 -10.23
CA TRP A 113 5.30 9.66 -10.80
C TRP A 113 6.11 8.39 -10.65
N SER A 114 6.05 7.73 -9.49
CA SER A 114 6.99 6.66 -9.12
C SER A 114 6.32 5.31 -8.95
N ALA A 115 7.03 4.26 -9.34
CA ALA A 115 6.65 2.88 -9.13
C ALA A 115 7.61 2.26 -8.09
N PRO A 116 7.19 1.20 -7.37
CA PRO A 116 7.97 0.51 -6.33
C PRO A 116 9.15 -0.28 -6.92
N LYS A 117 10.11 0.34 -7.59
CA LYS A 117 11.22 -0.39 -8.20
C LYS A 117 12.11 -1.06 -7.15
N ASP A 118 12.35 -0.38 -6.03
CA ASP A 118 13.32 -0.82 -5.03
C ASP A 118 12.75 -1.70 -3.94
N SER A 119 11.42 -1.85 -3.84
CA SER A 119 10.83 -2.65 -2.76
C SER A 119 10.68 -4.14 -3.09
N ALA A 120 11.28 -4.62 -4.19
CA ALA A 120 11.07 -5.98 -4.68
C ALA A 120 11.47 -7.05 -3.64
N TRP A 121 12.40 -6.68 -2.74
CA TRP A 121 12.85 -7.48 -1.59
C TRP A 121 11.75 -7.82 -0.58
N ILE A 122 10.64 -7.07 -0.56
CA ILE A 122 9.51 -7.33 0.35
C ILE A 122 8.67 -8.52 -0.13
N SER A 123 8.68 -8.79 -1.44
CA SER A 123 8.02 -9.98 -1.97
C SER A 123 8.88 -11.21 -1.71
N SER A 124 8.26 -12.30 -1.24
CA SER A 124 8.90 -13.62 -1.14
C SER A 124 9.46 -14.14 -2.47
N THR A 125 8.95 -13.61 -3.59
CA THR A 125 9.38 -13.97 -4.95
C THR A 125 10.42 -13.02 -5.55
N GLY A 126 10.76 -11.91 -4.85
CA GLY A 126 11.64 -10.88 -5.40
C GLY A 126 11.04 -10.10 -6.58
N SER A 127 9.71 -10.12 -6.74
CA SER A 127 9.00 -9.55 -7.90
C SER A 127 8.16 -8.33 -7.51
N LEU A 128 7.91 -7.45 -8.50
CA LEU A 128 6.95 -6.35 -8.41
C LEU A 128 5.50 -6.78 -8.65
N ARG A 129 5.32 -8.05 -9.01
CA ARG A 129 4.01 -8.63 -9.31
C ARG A 129 3.16 -8.65 -8.04
N CYS A 130 1.97 -8.07 -8.16
CA CYS A 130 0.90 -8.17 -7.20
C CYS A 130 -0.30 -8.90 -7.84
N THR A 131 -0.94 -9.75 -7.05
CA THR A 131 -2.12 -10.54 -7.42
C THR A 131 -3.31 -10.30 -6.49
N SER A 132 -3.10 -9.64 -5.36
CA SER A 132 -4.14 -9.24 -4.43
C SER A 132 -4.04 -7.76 -4.04
N PHE A 133 -5.13 -7.23 -3.49
CA PHE A 133 -5.15 -5.87 -2.96
C PHE A 133 -4.16 -5.70 -1.80
N SER A 134 -4.09 -6.67 -0.88
CA SER A 134 -3.15 -6.63 0.25
C SER A 134 -1.69 -6.52 -0.20
N GLU A 135 -1.28 -7.27 -1.23
CA GLU A 135 0.07 -7.15 -1.82
C GLU A 135 0.32 -5.75 -2.38
N ILE A 136 -0.67 -5.14 -3.05
CA ILE A 136 -0.58 -3.78 -3.57
C ILE A 136 -0.40 -2.78 -2.43
N VAL A 137 -1.20 -2.88 -1.37
CA VAL A 137 -1.13 -1.97 -0.22
C VAL A 137 0.24 -2.06 0.45
N THR A 138 0.73 -3.26 0.76
CA THR A 138 2.08 -3.46 1.32
C THR A 138 3.16 -2.82 0.43
N ARG A 139 3.02 -2.98 -0.89
CA ARG A 139 3.92 -2.38 -1.87
C ARG A 139 3.89 -0.86 -1.81
N MET A 140 2.70 -0.25 -1.75
CA MET A 140 2.51 1.19 -1.74
C MET A 140 3.02 1.83 -0.45
N VAL A 141 2.71 1.23 0.70
CA VAL A 141 3.19 1.75 1.99
C VAL A 141 4.72 1.76 2.03
N SER A 142 5.36 0.70 1.51
CA SER A 142 6.82 0.68 1.41
C SER A 142 7.39 1.79 0.53
N ILE A 143 6.74 2.15 -0.57
CA ILE A 143 7.23 3.26 -1.43
C ILE A 143 7.14 4.57 -0.67
N VAL A 144 5.98 4.82 -0.06
CA VAL A 144 5.70 6.08 0.61
C VAL A 144 6.69 6.24 1.76
N ARG A 145 6.76 5.29 2.70
CA ARG A 145 7.67 5.41 3.86
C ARG A 145 9.14 5.48 3.50
N VAL A 146 9.62 4.71 2.51
CA VAL A 146 11.03 4.84 2.03
C VAL A 146 11.29 6.22 1.41
N SER A 147 10.31 6.78 0.71
CA SER A 147 10.42 8.13 0.16
C SER A 147 10.44 9.22 1.24
N TRP A 148 9.85 8.98 2.42
CA TRP A 148 9.94 9.86 3.57
C TRP A 148 11.33 9.79 4.24
N ASP A 149 11.87 8.58 4.44
CA ASP A 149 13.18 8.36 5.07
C ASP A 149 14.34 9.00 4.31
N ASP A 150 14.34 8.96 2.97
CA ASP A 150 15.42 9.57 2.14
C ASP A 150 15.37 11.10 2.14
N HIS A 151 14.24 11.71 2.56
CA HIS A 151 14.01 13.14 2.37
C HIS A 151 13.89 13.97 3.63
N GLY A 152 13.51 13.44 4.82
CA GLY A 152 13.59 14.14 6.12
C GLY A 152 12.93 15.53 6.26
N GLU A 153 12.41 16.10 5.17
CA GLU A 153 11.81 17.41 5.04
C GLU A 153 10.68 17.28 4.02
N ARG A 154 9.47 17.61 4.47
CA ARG A 154 8.26 17.89 3.69
C ARG A 154 8.55 18.16 2.20
N GLN A 155 8.16 17.24 1.33
CA GLN A 155 7.47 17.67 0.11
C GLN A 155 6.00 17.87 0.47
N GLU A 156 5.66 19.11 0.81
CA GLU A 156 4.28 19.66 0.78
C GLU A 156 3.72 19.68 -0.66
N ARG A 157 4.07 18.68 -1.51
CA ARG A 157 3.88 18.64 -2.96
C ARG A 157 3.21 17.36 -3.47
N GLU A 158 2.82 16.46 -2.58
CA GLU A 158 2.08 15.23 -2.91
C GLU A 158 0.58 15.31 -2.57
N GLU A 159 0.05 16.52 -2.34
CA GLU A 159 -1.35 16.76 -1.93
C GLU A 159 -2.38 16.73 -3.08
N LYS A 160 -2.03 16.12 -4.22
CA LYS A 160 -2.99 15.77 -5.27
C LYS A 160 -2.63 14.42 -5.85
N ILE A 161 -3.11 13.39 -5.16
CA ILE A 161 -3.34 12.09 -5.77
C ILE A 161 -4.53 12.20 -6.72
#